data_AF-A0A383VRQ9-F1
#
_entry.id   AF-A0A383VRQ9-F1
#
_cell.length_a   1.000
_cell.length_b   1.000
_cell.length_c   1.000
_cell.angle_alpha   90.00
_cell.angle_beta   90.00
_cell.angle_gamma   90.00
#
_symmetry.space_group_name_H-M   'P 1'
#
loop_
_entity.id
_entity.type
_entity.pdbx_description
1 polymer ?
#
loop_
_entity_poly.entity_id
_entity_poly.type
_entity_poly.pdbx_seq_one_letter_code
_entity_poly.pdbx_strand_id
1 'polypeptide(L)'
;MVGGNKAAAEAAAPILRTMGSHIIHCGDHGAGISAKLCNNLVLAASMAALAEALALGKRMGLDPAVLTDVLRRARSPSWLAATRPQQRQQRQFYAPWAATPSTAATH
;
A
#
# COMPACT_ATOMS: atom_id res chain seq x y z
N MET A 1 -7.82 12.90 2.60
CA MET A 1 -7.79 13.74 1.38
C MET A 1 -9.24 13.92 0.96
N VAL A 2 -9.72 15.16 0.84
CA VAL A 2 -11.13 15.50 0.58
C VAL A 2 -11.17 16.58 -0.49
N GLY A 3 -12.03 16.42 -1.51
CA GLY A 3 -12.26 17.44 -2.52
C GLY A 3 -13.73 17.84 -2.56
N GLY A 4 -14.01 19.09 -2.84
CA GLY A 4 -15.36 19.65 -2.89
C GLY A 4 -15.41 21.09 -2.38
N ASN A 5 -16.58 21.70 -2.48
CA ASN A 5 -16.83 23.03 -1.95
C ASN A 5 -16.40 23.12 -0.48
N LYS A 6 -15.71 24.21 -0.11
CA LYS A 6 -15.13 24.40 1.22
C LYS A 6 -16.17 24.34 2.35
N ALA A 7 -17.33 24.96 2.18
CA ALA A 7 -18.39 24.95 3.18
C ALA A 7 -18.96 23.53 3.39
N ALA A 8 -19.10 22.75 2.32
CA ALA A 8 -19.51 21.35 2.41
C ALA A 8 -18.43 20.48 3.08
N ALA A 9 -17.15 20.72 2.79
CA ALA A 9 -16.04 20.01 3.41
C ALA A 9 -15.93 20.32 4.92
N GLU A 10 -16.17 21.57 5.32
CA GLU A 10 -16.21 22.00 6.73
C GLU A 10 -17.40 21.38 7.46
N ALA A 11 -18.59 21.37 6.85
CA ALA A 11 -19.77 20.72 7.42
C ALA A 11 -19.58 19.20 7.61
N ALA A 12 -18.84 18.54 6.70
CA ALA A 12 -18.53 17.11 6.78
C ALA A 12 -17.33 16.78 7.69
N ALA A 13 -16.53 17.77 8.08
CA ALA A 13 -15.33 17.60 8.90
C ALA A 13 -15.54 16.79 10.20
N PRO A 14 -16.59 16.98 11.02
CA PRO A 14 -16.79 16.20 12.24
C PRO A 14 -16.95 14.70 11.97
N ILE A 15 -17.65 14.31 10.90
CA ILE A 15 -17.80 12.91 10.50
C ILE A 15 -16.46 12.39 9.95
N LEU A 16 -15.80 13.15 9.09
CA LEU A 16 -14.53 12.73 8.50
C LEU A 16 -13.44 12.51 9.56
N ARG A 17 -13.47 13.26 10.67
CA ARG A 17 -12.50 13.13 11.77
C ARG A 17 -12.64 11.83 12.55
N THR A 18 -13.81 11.19 12.52
CA THR A 18 -13.96 9.86 13.12
C THR A 18 -13.34 8.77 12.23
N MET A 19 -13.23 9.02 10.92
CA MET A 19 -12.64 8.06 9.96
C MET A 19 -11.12 8.16 9.87
N GLY A 20 -10.52 9.31 10.18
CA GLY A 20 -9.08 9.49 10.06
C GLY A 20 -8.56 10.68 10.86
N SER A 21 -7.34 10.53 11.38
CA SER A 21 -6.66 11.54 12.20
C SER A 21 -6.16 12.75 11.40
N HIS A 22 -5.89 12.58 10.10
CA HIS A 22 -5.40 13.63 9.22
C HIS A 22 -6.31 13.83 7.99
N ILE A 23 -7.02 14.96 7.99
CA ILE A 23 -7.85 15.40 6.86
C ILE A 23 -7.16 16.58 6.20
N ILE A 24 -6.95 16.46 4.90
CA ILE A 24 -6.40 17.49 4.04
C ILE A 24 -7.46 17.79 2.99
N HIS A 25 -7.91 19.04 2.92
CA HIS A 25 -8.74 19.54 1.84
C HIS A 25 -7.85 19.81 0.63
N CYS A 26 -8.16 19.15 -0.49
CA CYS A 26 -7.30 19.08 -1.66
C CYS A 26 -7.76 20.00 -2.80
N GLY A 27 -8.86 20.74 -2.61
CA GLY A 27 -9.45 21.62 -3.62
C GLY A 27 -10.90 21.27 -3.93
N ASP A 28 -11.36 21.67 -5.12
CA ASP A 28 -12.75 21.50 -5.57
C ASP A 28 -13.14 20.03 -5.80
N HIS A 29 -14.35 19.81 -6.32
CA HIS A 29 -14.88 18.48 -6.58
C HIS A 29 -13.90 17.65 -7.42
N GLY A 30 -13.67 16.41 -7.02
CA GLY A 30 -12.69 15.52 -7.68
C GLY A 30 -11.23 15.70 -7.25
N ALA A 31 -10.83 16.82 -6.63
CA ALA A 31 -9.43 17.03 -6.24
C ALA A 31 -8.95 16.01 -5.17
N GLY A 32 -9.85 15.58 -4.30
CA GLY A 32 -9.56 14.56 -3.29
C GLY A 32 -9.23 13.18 -3.88
N ILE A 33 -9.93 12.78 -4.95
CA ILE A 33 -9.65 11.50 -5.61
C ILE A 33 -8.37 11.57 -6.45
N SER A 34 -8.12 12.69 -7.12
CA SER A 34 -6.85 12.94 -7.83
C SER A 34 -5.67 12.91 -6.87
N ALA A 35 -5.78 13.59 -5.71
CA ALA A 35 -4.74 13.55 -4.67
C ALA A 35 -4.50 12.12 -4.16
N LYS A 36 -5.57 11.33 -3.97
CA LYS A 36 -5.44 9.94 -3.54
C LYS A 36 -4.82 9.06 -4.61
N LEU A 37 -5.13 9.29 -5.88
CA LEU A 37 -4.53 8.60 -7.02
C LEU A 37 -3.02 8.89 -7.08
N CYS A 38 -2.61 10.17 -6.99
CA CYS A 38 -1.19 10.55 -6.96
C CYS A 38 -0.46 9.88 -5.78
N ASN A 39 -1.06 9.87 -4.59
CA ASN A 39 -0.49 9.20 -3.43
C ASN A 39 -0.31 7.69 -3.67
N ASN A 40 -1.30 7.03 -4.26
CA ASN A 40 -1.23 5.60 -4.53
C ASN A 40 -0.26 5.27 -5.68
N LEU A 41 -0.08 6.17 -6.65
CA LEU A 41 0.90 6.03 -7.73
C LEU A 41 2.34 6.06 -7.18
N VAL A 42 2.66 7.04 -6.33
CA VAL A 42 3.98 7.13 -5.68
C VAL A 42 4.25 5.89 -4.84
N LEU A 43 3.23 5.39 -4.13
CA LEU A 43 3.31 4.16 -3.37
C LEU A 43 3.69 2.97 -4.28
N ALA A 44 2.98 2.79 -5.41
CA ALA A 44 3.23 1.70 -6.35
C ALA A 44 4.63 1.79 -6.98
N ALA A 45 5.05 2.98 -7.41
CA ALA A 45 6.39 3.18 -7.97
C ALA A 45 7.49 2.85 -6.95
N SER A 46 7.30 3.27 -5.69
CA SER A 46 8.24 2.96 -4.60
C SER A 46 8.32 1.46 -4.32
N MET A 47 7.21 0.71 -4.41
CA MET A 47 7.20 -0.75 -4.25
C MET A 47 8.04 -1.44 -5.32
N ALA A 48 7.87 -1.03 -6.59
CA ALA A 48 8.61 -1.59 -7.71
C ALA A 48 10.11 -1.32 -7.55
N ALA A 49 10.50 -0.07 -7.27
CA ALA A 49 11.89 0.31 -7.03
C ALA A 49 12.52 -0.47 -5.86
N LEU A 50 11.77 -0.66 -4.76
CA LEU A 50 12.26 -1.45 -3.62
C LEU A 50 12.48 -2.92 -3.99
N ALA A 51 11.56 -3.51 -4.75
CA ALA A 51 11.68 -4.90 -5.20
C ALA A 51 12.91 -5.09 -6.09
N GLU A 52 13.15 -4.17 -7.02
CA GLU A 52 14.32 -4.19 -7.90
C GLU A 52 15.63 -3.98 -7.12
N ALA A 53 15.65 -3.02 -6.19
CA ALA A 53 16.81 -2.77 -5.33
C ALA A 53 17.18 -3.99 -4.48
N LEU A 54 16.19 -4.68 -3.90
CA LEU A 54 16.41 -5.91 -3.14
C LEU A 54 16.92 -7.05 -4.04
N ALA A 55 16.35 -7.21 -5.24
CA ALA A 55 16.78 -8.22 -6.20
C ALA A 55 18.22 -7.97 -6.69
N LEU A 56 18.57 -6.71 -6.96
CA LEU A 56 19.91 -6.29 -7.35
C LEU A 56 20.92 -6.50 -6.23
N GLY A 57 20.59 -6.06 -5.01
CA GLY A 57 21.47 -6.24 -3.86
C GLY A 57 21.73 -7.71 -3.54
N LYS A 58 20.71 -8.58 -3.66
CA LYS A 58 20.90 -10.03 -3.54
C LYS A 58 21.87 -10.57 -4.60
N ARG A 59 21.78 -10.11 -5.85
CA ARG A 59 22.73 -10.50 -6.91
C ARG A 59 24.16 -10.00 -6.66
N MET A 60 24.31 -8.86 -6.00
CA MET A 60 25.60 -8.31 -5.58
C MET A 60 26.18 -9.01 -4.33
N GLY A 61 25.49 -10.00 -3.76
CA GLY A 61 25.94 -10.76 -2.59
C GLY A 61 25.71 -10.05 -1.25
N LEU A 62 24.89 -8.98 -1.23
CA LEU A 62 24.51 -8.31 0.02
C LEU A 62 23.51 -9.15 0.80
N ASP A 63 23.68 -9.20 2.13
CA ASP A 63 22.71 -9.80 3.03
C ASP A 63 21.37 -9.04 2.93
N PRO A 64 20.26 -9.72 2.56
CA PRO A 64 18.94 -9.12 2.50
C PRO A 64 18.51 -8.43 3.80
N ALA A 65 18.96 -8.90 4.96
CA ALA A 65 18.62 -8.30 6.25
C ALA A 65 19.28 -6.92 6.43
N VAL A 66 20.56 -6.82 6.10
CA VAL A 66 21.34 -5.56 6.13
C VAL A 66 20.78 -4.58 5.10
N LEU A 67 20.49 -5.05 3.88
CA LEU A 67 19.94 -4.22 2.82
C LEU A 67 18.56 -3.67 3.19
N THR A 68 17.71 -4.50 3.80
CA THR A 68 16.41 -4.06 4.30
C THR A 68 16.54 -3.00 5.40
N ASP A 69 17.52 -3.13 6.31
CA ASP A 69 17.73 -2.12 7.35
C ASP A 69 18.25 -0.79 6.77
N VAL A 70 19.13 -0.84 5.77
CA VAL A 70 19.60 0.35 5.03
C VAL A 70 18.43 1.04 4.31
N LEU A 71 17.62 0.28 3.57
CA LEU A 71 16.47 0.82 2.83
C LEU A 71 15.39 1.40 3.75
N ARG A 72 15.21 0.81 4.94
CA ARG A 72 14.33 1.33 6.00
C ARG A 72 14.82 2.67 6.55
N ARG A 73 16.13 2.86 6.70
CA ARG A 73 16.75 4.10 7.20
C ARG A 73 16.84 5.21 6.14
N ALA A 74 16.99 4.84 4.87
CA ALA A 74 17.15 5.77 3.74
C ALA A 74 15.92 6.65 3.42
N ARG A 75 14.83 6.51 4.18
CA ARG A 75 13.69 7.45 4.21
C ARG A 75 12.89 7.50 2.89
N SER A 76 12.06 6.48 2.71
CA SER A 76 10.70 6.64 2.19
C SER A 76 9.78 6.08 3.28
N PRO A 77 9.08 6.91 4.08
CA PRO A 77 8.10 6.43 5.05
C PRO A 77 6.84 6.00 4.29
N SER A 78 6.98 5.03 3.40
CA SER A 78 5.86 4.27 2.87
C SER A 78 5.58 3.13 3.84
N TRP A 79 4.30 2.91 4.15
CA TRP A 79 3.81 1.82 5.02
C TRP A 79 4.34 0.42 4.63
N LEU A 80 4.89 0.31 3.43
CA LEU A 80 5.51 -0.87 2.83
C LEU A 80 6.84 -1.26 3.46
N ALA A 81 7.69 -0.29 3.81
CA ALA A 81 8.95 -0.59 4.49
C ALA A 81 8.72 -1.03 5.96
N ALA A 82 7.56 -0.68 6.53
CA ALA A 82 7.13 -1.12 7.85
C ALA A 82 6.46 -2.51 7.83
N THR A 83 6.04 -3.02 6.66
CA THR A 83 5.46 -4.36 6.56
C THR A 83 6.60 -5.38 6.58
N ARG A 84 6.75 -6.06 7.72
CA ARG A 84 7.81 -7.05 7.98
C ARG A 84 8.03 -7.98 6.77
N PRO A 85 9.24 -8.08 6.19
CA PRO A 85 9.50 -8.98 5.07
C PRO A 85 9.20 -10.46 5.38
N GLN A 86 9.13 -10.84 6.66
CA GLN A 86 8.72 -12.17 7.12
C GLN A 86 7.29 -12.57 6.73
N GLN A 87 6.37 -11.62 6.46
CA GLN A 87 4.99 -11.97 6.07
C GLN A 87 4.82 -12.23 4.56
N ARG A 88 5.74 -11.75 3.72
CA ARG A 88 5.70 -11.98 2.26
C ARG A 88 6.28 -13.35 1.86
N GLN A 89 7.03 -13.98 2.76
CA GLN A 89 7.53 -15.36 2.58
C GLN A 89 6.54 -16.43 3.06
N GLN A 90 5.55 -16.06 3.90
CA GLN A 90 4.55 -16.99 4.45
C GLN A 90 3.18 -16.96 3.75
N ARG A 91 2.96 -16.04 2.81
CA ARG A 91 1.76 -16.05 1.96
C ARG A 91 1.97 -16.91 0.72
N GLN A 92 2.01 -18.21 0.95
CA GLN A 92 1.48 -19.18 -0.01
C GLN A 92 0.06 -18.69 -0.36
N PHE A 93 -0.23 -18.46 -1.64
CA PHE A 93 -1.51 -17.95 -2.11
C PHE A 93 -2.67 -18.77 -1.52
N TYR A 94 -3.34 -18.23 -0.49
CA TYR A 94 -4.65 -18.73 -0.09
C TYR A 94 -5.63 -18.30 -1.18
N ALA A 95 -5.89 -19.20 -2.14
CA ALA A 95 -6.87 -19.06 -3.21
C ALA A 95 -8.13 -19.87 -2.84
N PRO A 96 -9.05 -19.32 -2.01
CA PRO A 96 -10.25 -20.05 -1.58
C PRO A 96 -11.22 -20.36 -2.73
N TRP A 97 -11.01 -19.78 -3.91
CA TRP A 97 -11.81 -20.04 -5.11
C TRP A 97 -11.30 -21.21 -5.97
N ALA A 98 -10.10 -21.73 -5.70
CA ALA A 98 -9.55 -22.88 -6.43
C ALA A 98 -10.08 -24.24 -5.93
N ALA A 99 -10.93 -24.25 -4.91
CA ALA A 99 -11.62 -25.45 -4.43
C ALA A 99 -13.05 -25.50 -4.99
N THR A 100 -13.19 -25.83 -6.27
CA THR A 100 -14.45 -26.41 -6.75
C THR A 100 -14.53 -27.85 -6.26
N PRO A 101 -15.54 -28.25 -5.46
CA PRO A 101 -15.76 -29.67 -5.19
C PRO A 101 -16.22 -30.33 -6.50
N SER A 102 -15.34 -31.11 -7.11
CA SER A 102 -15.66 -31.99 -8.24
C SER A 102 -16.80 -32.92 -7.82
N THR A 103 -18.02 -32.59 -8.21
CA THR A 103 -19.18 -33.47 -8.11
C THR A 103 -19.14 -34.40 -9.31
N ALA A 104 -18.43 -35.53 -9.20
CA ALA A 104 -18.61 -36.67 -10.09
C ALA A 104 -17.94 -37.93 -9.52
N ALA A 105 -18.68 -39.04 -9.65
CA ALA A 105 -18.30 -40.44 -9.44
C ALA A 105 -18.22 -40.93 -7.99
N THR A 106 -19.29 -41.62 -7.54
CA THR A 106 -19.26 -43.09 -7.44
C THR A 106 -20.69 -43.62 -7.46
N HIS A 107 -20.81 -44.77 -8.13
CA HIS A 107 -21.96 -45.67 -8.28
C HIS A 107 -22.80 -45.91 -7.03
#